data_AF-I3TTD0-F1
#
_entry.id   AF-I3TTD0-F1
#
_cell.length_a   1.000
_cell.length_b   1.000
_cell.length_c   1.000
_cell.angle_alpha   90.00
_cell.angle_beta   90.00
_cell.angle_gamma   90.00
#
_symmetry.space_group_name_H-M   'P 1'
#
loop_
_entity.id
_entity.type
_entity.pdbx_description
1 polymer ?
#
loop_
_entity_poly.entity_id
_entity_poly.type
_entity_poly.pdbx_seq_one_letter_code
_entity_poly.pdbx_strand_id
1 'polypeptide(L)'
;MAFTALETEIAALTGKVDSLYETYRTKAQTIDQSVANALNAIPNNSKTYYLNAATGADTNSGTSSSQPFRTLKAACDAVPVGGHGIIYLAAAPHVYDIDADIYLRRKTIQFRSQANLTTGNRPIIRQRLSADENEVYGFYVQDASVSFVYCALETATPADLETVPSDGLVRRIDMMGALVGVLFCDITLGTTSFVNRSSGTASMWLQIYGSTITRSTAGRGVLLNAAQQPAIFGASNNVLPEGLTYSDLMAGLKTDATGRVYNVLSSTEL
;
A
#
# COMPACT_ATOMS: atom_id res chain seq x y z
N MET A 1 -76.49 36.18 4.63
CA MET A 1 -76.04 34.94 5.30
C MET A 1 -75.08 34.08 4.48
N ALA A 2 -75.12 34.08 3.13
CA ALA A 2 -74.18 33.28 2.32
C ALA A 2 -72.73 33.81 2.30
N PHE A 3 -72.52 35.13 2.37
CA PHE A 3 -71.20 35.77 2.32
C PHE A 3 -70.31 35.40 3.52
N THR A 4 -70.86 35.40 4.73
CA THR A 4 -70.17 35.05 5.98
C THR A 4 -69.75 33.58 6.05
N ALA A 5 -70.50 32.68 5.40
CA ALA A 5 -70.15 31.26 5.34
C ALA A 5 -68.91 31.01 4.47
N LEU A 6 -68.82 31.70 3.32
CA LEU A 6 -67.68 31.62 2.41
C LEU A 6 -66.40 32.17 3.06
N GLU A 7 -66.48 33.31 3.76
CA GLU A 7 -65.34 33.89 4.48
C GLU A 7 -64.81 32.92 5.55
N THR A 8 -65.71 32.24 6.26
CA THR A 8 -65.36 31.23 7.26
C THR A 8 -64.63 30.04 6.62
N GLU A 9 -65.11 29.57 5.47
CA GLU A 9 -64.49 28.46 4.74
C GLU A 9 -63.12 28.83 4.15
N ILE A 10 -62.98 30.03 3.60
CA ILE A 10 -61.71 30.56 3.10
C ILE A 10 -60.70 30.64 4.25
N ALA A 11 -61.09 31.19 5.41
CA ALA A 11 -60.22 31.25 6.57
C ALA A 11 -59.78 29.85 7.03
N ALA A 12 -60.69 28.88 7.04
CA ALA A 12 -60.38 27.49 7.38
C ALA A 12 -59.42 26.83 6.37
N LEU A 13 -59.57 27.10 5.08
CA LEU A 13 -58.69 26.57 4.04
C LEU A 13 -57.29 27.17 4.11
N THR A 14 -57.18 28.49 4.29
CA THR A 14 -55.89 29.18 4.47
C THR A 14 -55.14 28.62 5.68
N GLY A 15 -55.83 28.40 6.81
CA GLY A 15 -55.20 27.80 7.99
C GLY A 15 -54.69 26.36 7.75
N LYS A 16 -55.37 25.56 6.93
CA LYS A 16 -54.90 24.23 6.51
C LYS A 16 -53.67 24.33 5.60
N VAL A 17 -53.66 25.29 4.67
CA VAL A 17 -52.52 25.54 3.77
C VAL A 17 -51.29 25.99 4.58
N ASP A 18 -51.45 26.91 5.53
CA ASP A 18 -50.36 27.37 6.40
C ASP A 18 -49.80 26.22 7.24
N SER A 19 -50.68 25.38 7.79
CA SER A 19 -50.28 24.18 8.55
C SER A 19 -49.52 23.17 7.67
N LEU A 20 -49.97 22.96 6.44
CA LEU A 20 -49.30 22.08 5.48
C LEU A 20 -47.93 22.65 5.06
N TYR A 21 -47.86 23.96 4.80
CA TYR A 21 -46.63 24.65 4.45
C TYR A 21 -45.60 24.55 5.58
N GLU A 22 -45.99 24.81 6.83
CA GLU A 22 -45.08 24.71 7.98
C GLU A 22 -44.62 23.28 8.23
N THR A 23 -45.53 22.32 8.08
CA THR A 23 -45.20 20.88 8.14
C THR A 23 -44.17 20.51 7.08
N TYR A 24 -44.37 20.95 5.84
CA TYR A 24 -43.44 20.70 4.74
C TYR A 24 -42.08 21.34 4.99
N ARG A 25 -42.05 22.63 5.36
CA ARG A 25 -40.82 23.39 5.64
C ARG A 25 -40.00 22.75 6.76
N THR A 26 -40.64 22.36 7.86
CA THR A 26 -39.98 21.70 8.99
C THR A 26 -39.41 20.33 8.60
N LYS A 27 -40.16 19.55 7.82
CA LYS A 27 -39.69 18.26 7.31
C LYS A 27 -38.50 18.44 6.37
N ALA A 28 -38.54 19.41 5.46
CA ALA A 28 -37.43 19.70 4.56
C ALA A 28 -36.15 20.02 5.34
N GLN A 29 -36.21 20.91 6.34
CA GLN A 29 -35.06 21.22 7.19
C GLN A 29 -34.52 20.00 7.96
N THR A 30 -35.42 19.16 8.47
CA THR A 30 -35.03 17.93 9.19
C THR A 30 -34.35 16.94 8.25
N ILE A 31 -34.83 16.82 7.01
CA ILE A 31 -34.22 15.97 5.97
C ILE A 31 -32.84 16.51 5.61
N ASP A 32 -32.71 17.81 5.33
CA ASP A 32 -31.44 18.44 4.99
C ASP A 32 -30.41 18.26 6.09
N GLN A 33 -30.80 18.45 7.35
CA GLN A 33 -29.93 18.21 8.50
C GLN A 33 -29.54 16.73 8.61
N SER A 34 -30.47 15.81 8.36
CA SER A 34 -30.21 14.36 8.40
C SER A 34 -29.25 13.93 7.30
N VAL A 35 -29.39 14.48 6.09
CA VAL A 35 -28.49 14.25 4.96
C VAL A 35 -27.10 14.81 5.25
N ALA A 36 -27.01 16.04 5.78
CA ALA A 36 -25.73 16.64 6.19
C ALA A 36 -25.03 15.79 7.26
N ASN A 37 -25.76 15.30 8.25
CA ASN A 37 -25.23 14.41 9.28
C ASN A 37 -24.72 13.09 8.69
N ALA A 38 -25.48 12.49 7.76
CA ALA A 38 -25.08 11.26 7.09
C ALA A 38 -23.80 11.45 6.24
N LEU A 39 -23.70 12.56 5.49
CA LEU A 39 -22.50 12.90 4.73
C LEU A 39 -21.28 13.11 5.62
N ASN A 40 -21.45 13.80 6.75
CA ASN A 40 -20.37 14.02 7.73
C ASN A 40 -19.95 12.73 8.46
N ALA A 41 -20.83 11.73 8.52
CA ALA A 41 -20.52 10.43 9.10
C ALA A 41 -19.72 9.51 8.16
N ILE A 42 -19.62 9.83 6.86
CA ILE A 42 -18.82 9.04 5.90
C ILE A 42 -17.34 9.25 6.22
N PRO A 43 -16.60 8.21 6.66
CA PRO A 43 -15.18 8.36 6.97
C PRO A 43 -14.40 8.74 5.72
N ASN A 44 -13.56 9.78 5.81
CA ASN A 44 -12.56 10.02 4.77
C ASN A 44 -11.49 8.92 4.87
N ASN A 45 -11.65 7.91 4.01
CA ASN A 45 -10.78 6.74 3.92
C ASN A 45 -9.52 6.97 3.08
N SER A 46 -9.32 8.17 2.51
CA SER A 46 -8.06 8.53 1.85
C SER A 46 -7.25 9.45 2.76
N LYS A 47 -6.10 8.97 3.22
CA LYS A 47 -5.21 9.69 4.14
C LYS A 47 -3.85 9.95 3.50
N THR A 48 -3.26 11.08 3.86
CA THR A 48 -1.87 11.40 3.56
C THR A 48 -1.13 11.52 4.88
N TYR A 49 -0.02 10.80 5.00
CA TYR A 49 0.85 10.82 6.16
C TYR A 49 2.27 11.19 5.76
N TYR A 50 3.01 11.73 6.72
CA TYR A 50 4.40 12.14 6.58
C TYR A 50 5.25 11.35 7.56
N LEU A 51 6.41 10.90 7.09
CA LEU A 51 7.33 10.08 7.83
C LEU A 51 8.73 10.70 7.77
N ASN A 52 9.38 10.82 8.92
CA ASN A 52 10.77 11.25 9.01
C ASN A 52 11.48 10.41 10.09
N ALA A 53 12.41 9.56 9.66
CA ALA A 53 13.11 8.65 10.57
C ALA A 53 14.01 9.38 11.58
N ALA A 54 14.49 10.59 11.25
CA ALA A 54 15.42 11.34 12.10
C ALA A 54 14.71 12.23 13.12
N THR A 55 13.59 12.85 12.76
CA THR A 55 12.93 13.87 13.60
C THR A 55 11.48 13.55 13.95
N GLY A 56 10.90 12.50 13.38
CA GLY A 56 9.52 12.11 13.66
C GLY A 56 9.35 11.46 15.03
N ALA A 57 8.09 11.32 15.43
CA ALA A 57 7.69 10.58 16.62
C ALA A 57 6.39 9.82 16.32
N ASP A 58 6.26 8.58 16.82
CA ASP A 58 5.07 7.77 16.55
C ASP A 58 3.85 8.21 17.38
N THR A 59 4.06 9.14 18.32
CA THR A 59 2.99 9.86 19.04
C THR A 59 2.43 11.05 18.26
N ASN A 60 3.06 11.44 17.15
CA ASN A 60 2.54 12.50 16.28
C ASN A 60 1.33 12.02 15.48
N SER A 61 0.54 12.95 14.93
CA SER A 61 -0.58 12.58 14.04
C SER A 61 -0.14 12.08 12.66
N GLY A 62 1.09 12.44 12.23
CA GLY A 62 1.60 12.18 10.89
C GLY A 62 0.93 12.98 9.79
N THR A 63 -0.06 13.84 10.09
CA THR A 63 -0.87 14.54 9.07
C THR A 63 -0.20 15.78 8.49
N SER A 64 0.97 16.17 9.00
CA SER A 64 1.80 17.25 8.47
C SER A 64 3.29 16.89 8.53
N SER A 65 4.09 17.53 7.68
CA SER A 65 5.56 17.38 7.69
C SER A 65 6.22 17.93 8.97
N SER A 66 5.53 18.78 9.73
CA SER A 66 5.98 19.32 11.03
C SER A 66 5.70 18.38 12.21
N GLN A 67 4.78 17.42 12.04
CA GLN A 67 4.48 16.37 13.01
C GLN A 67 4.47 15.00 12.32
N PRO A 68 5.61 14.57 11.73
CA PRO A 68 5.67 13.31 11.00
C PRO A 68 5.77 12.13 11.98
N PHE A 69 5.31 10.96 11.53
CA PHE A 69 5.64 9.69 12.19
C PHE A 69 7.15 9.42 12.12
N ARG A 70 7.65 8.54 12.98
CA ARG A 70 9.05 8.07 12.94
C ARG A 70 9.19 6.77 12.18
N THR A 71 8.27 5.82 12.40
CA THR A 71 8.38 4.45 11.87
C THR A 71 7.36 4.17 10.76
N LEU A 72 7.76 3.31 9.81
CA LEU A 72 6.88 2.83 8.74
C LEU A 72 5.63 2.15 9.32
N LYS A 73 5.79 1.40 10.42
CA LYS A 73 4.71 0.71 11.11
C LYS A 73 3.64 1.67 11.60
N ALA A 74 4.02 2.73 12.34
CA ALA A 74 3.05 3.71 12.84
C ALA A 74 2.27 4.38 11.70
N ALA A 75 2.95 4.75 10.61
CA ALA A 75 2.30 5.34 9.44
C ALA A 75 1.33 4.36 8.74
N CYS A 76 1.69 3.08 8.60
CA CYS A 76 0.82 2.07 8.01
C CYS A 76 -0.38 1.72 8.90
N ASP A 77 -0.16 1.66 10.22
CA ASP A 77 -1.21 1.34 11.19
C ASP A 77 -2.27 2.47 11.24
N ALA A 78 -1.87 3.72 11.03
CA ALA A 78 -2.76 4.88 10.98
C ALA A 78 -3.72 4.87 9.76
N VAL A 79 -3.38 4.18 8.67
CA VAL A 79 -4.27 4.05 7.51
C VAL A 79 -5.45 3.14 7.87
N PRO A 80 -6.72 3.57 7.69
CA PRO A 80 -7.87 2.74 8.05
C PRO A 80 -7.98 1.50 7.17
N VAL A 81 -8.56 0.43 7.73
CA VAL A 81 -8.93 -0.77 6.97
C VAL A 81 -9.99 -0.41 5.92
N GLY A 82 -9.83 -0.92 4.69
CA GLY A 82 -10.61 -0.51 3.52
C GLY A 82 -10.20 0.85 2.94
N GLY A 83 -9.16 1.47 3.51
CA GLY A 83 -8.69 2.80 3.14
C GLY A 83 -7.50 2.84 2.18
N HIS A 84 -7.22 4.05 1.75
CA HIS A 84 -6.10 4.44 0.91
C HIS A 84 -5.16 5.37 1.71
N GLY A 85 -3.86 5.09 1.67
CA GLY A 85 -2.83 5.86 2.37
C GLY A 85 -1.68 6.25 1.45
N ILE A 86 -1.38 7.54 1.34
CA ILE A 86 -0.12 8.02 0.77
C ILE A 86 0.82 8.37 1.92
N ILE A 87 1.97 7.70 2.00
CA ILE A 87 2.99 7.93 3.03
C ILE A 87 4.19 8.60 2.35
N TYR A 88 4.37 9.88 2.66
CA TYR A 88 5.50 10.67 2.20
C TYR A 88 6.72 10.48 3.11
N LEU A 89 7.77 9.92 2.53
CA LEU A 89 9.08 9.73 3.18
C LEU A 89 9.89 11.02 3.04
N ALA A 90 10.38 11.56 4.16
CA ALA A 90 11.26 12.72 4.16
C ALA A 90 12.49 12.51 3.26
N ALA A 91 12.88 13.58 2.58
CA ALA A 91 13.93 13.62 1.56
C ALA A 91 15.36 13.60 2.13
N ALA A 92 16.31 13.01 1.37
CA ALA A 92 17.76 12.87 1.60
C ALA A 92 18.17 11.92 2.73
N PRO A 93 19.24 11.11 2.55
CA PRO A 93 19.18 9.67 2.77
C PRO A 93 18.81 9.33 4.21
N HIS A 94 17.51 9.15 4.43
CA HIS A 94 16.96 8.58 5.63
C HIS A 94 16.76 7.09 5.39
N VAL A 95 17.21 6.29 6.35
CA VAL A 95 16.94 4.86 6.39
C VAL A 95 15.71 4.65 7.26
N TYR A 96 14.71 4.00 6.68
CA TYR A 96 13.49 3.57 7.34
C TYR A 96 13.58 2.06 7.52
N ASP A 97 14.11 1.67 8.68
CA ASP A 97 14.23 0.28 9.05
C ASP A 97 12.88 -0.34 9.38
N ILE A 98 12.67 -1.57 8.92
CA ILE A 98 11.52 -2.39 9.29
C ILE A 98 11.97 -3.28 10.45
N ASP A 99 11.86 -2.78 11.67
CA ASP A 99 12.28 -3.49 12.90
C ASP A 99 11.18 -4.38 13.51
N ALA A 100 10.01 -4.41 12.87
CA ALA A 100 8.88 -5.26 13.22
C ALA A 100 7.98 -5.44 12.00
N ASP A 101 7.18 -6.49 12.01
CA ASP A 101 6.26 -6.77 10.91
C ASP A 101 5.17 -5.71 10.73
N ILE A 102 4.92 -5.38 9.47
CA ILE A 102 3.95 -4.38 9.04
C ILE A 102 2.78 -5.07 8.34
N TYR A 103 1.62 -5.11 8.98
CA TYR A 103 0.44 -5.79 8.46
C TYR A 103 -0.43 -4.86 7.63
N LEU A 104 -0.50 -5.12 6.33
CA LEU A 104 -1.33 -4.41 5.38
C LEU A 104 -2.57 -5.27 5.06
N ARG A 105 -3.55 -5.27 5.97
CA ARG A 105 -4.81 -6.01 5.80
C ARG A 105 -5.89 -5.11 5.20
N ARG A 106 -6.32 -5.40 3.97
CA ARG A 106 -7.34 -4.61 3.26
C ARG A 106 -7.01 -3.13 3.16
N LYS A 107 -5.74 -2.80 2.88
CA LYS A 107 -5.26 -1.42 2.73
C LYS A 107 -4.66 -1.21 1.35
N THR A 108 -4.81 -0.01 0.81
CA THR A 108 -4.07 0.44 -0.38
C THR A 108 -3.05 1.48 0.06
N ILE A 109 -1.76 1.15 0.08
CA ILE A 109 -0.71 2.05 0.56
C ILE A 109 0.28 2.37 -0.54
N GLN A 110 0.65 3.65 -0.64
CA GLN A 110 1.73 4.14 -1.48
C GLN A 110 2.80 4.81 -0.62
N PHE A 111 4.02 4.32 -0.69
CA PHE A 111 5.20 5.02 -0.18
C PHE A 111 5.78 5.88 -1.29
N ARG A 112 6.05 7.14 -0.98
CA ARG A 112 6.57 8.11 -1.94
C ARG A 112 7.63 8.99 -1.31
N SER A 113 8.75 9.19 -2.00
CA SER A 113 9.72 10.21 -1.59
C SER A 113 9.12 11.62 -1.67
N GLN A 114 9.38 12.46 -0.66
CA GLN A 114 9.09 13.89 -0.72
C GLN A 114 10.01 14.64 -1.70
N ALA A 115 11.19 14.09 -2.01
CA ALA A 115 12.17 14.73 -2.86
C ALA A 115 11.79 14.63 -4.33
N ASN A 116 12.12 15.68 -5.09
CA ASN A 116 12.05 15.63 -6.54
C ASN A 116 13.23 14.82 -7.11
N LEU A 117 12.98 14.09 -8.19
CA LEU A 117 13.77 12.95 -8.69
C LEU A 117 15.17 13.22 -9.19
N THR A 118 15.57 14.48 -9.26
CA THR A 118 16.78 14.92 -9.93
C THR A 118 18.05 14.73 -9.09
N THR A 119 17.94 14.50 -7.78
CA THR A 119 19.10 14.61 -6.86
C THR A 119 19.69 13.28 -6.40
N GLY A 120 19.21 12.12 -6.85
CA GLY A 120 19.77 10.79 -6.51
C GLY A 120 19.64 10.37 -5.04
N ASN A 121 19.29 11.28 -4.13
CA ASN A 121 19.18 11.03 -2.70
C ASN A 121 17.80 10.48 -2.32
N ARG A 122 17.56 9.21 -2.65
CA ARG A 122 16.31 8.52 -2.35
C ARG A 122 16.25 8.07 -0.89
N PRO A 123 15.09 8.17 -0.21
CA PRO A 123 14.88 7.53 1.08
C PRO A 123 14.97 6.00 0.92
N ILE A 124 15.58 5.33 1.90
CA ILE A 124 15.84 3.89 1.87
C ILE A 124 14.84 3.20 2.79
N ILE A 125 14.05 2.26 2.28
CA ILE A 125 13.30 1.30 3.11
C ILE A 125 14.14 0.03 3.21
N ARG A 126 14.53 -0.33 4.42
CA ARG A 126 15.44 -1.44 4.67
C ARG A 126 14.78 -2.54 5.48
N GLN A 127 14.86 -3.76 4.94
CA GLN A 127 14.48 -4.97 5.67
C GLN A 127 15.49 -5.24 6.79
N ARG A 128 15.01 -5.49 8.01
CA ARG A 128 15.85 -5.96 9.11
C ARG A 128 15.59 -7.42 9.45
N LEU A 129 16.61 -8.01 10.05
CA LEU A 129 16.58 -9.33 10.65
C LEU A 129 16.12 -9.21 12.10
N SER A 130 15.57 -10.29 12.64
CA SER A 130 15.44 -10.46 14.08
C SER A 130 16.82 -10.45 14.74
N ALA A 131 16.86 -10.29 16.07
CA ALA A 131 18.12 -10.22 16.82
C ALA A 131 18.97 -11.50 16.71
N ASP A 132 18.33 -12.64 16.48
CA ASP A 132 18.97 -13.95 16.27
C ASP A 132 19.15 -14.31 14.78
N GLU A 133 18.81 -13.39 13.87
CA GLU A 133 18.88 -13.53 12.41
C GLU A 133 18.09 -14.71 11.81
N ASN A 134 17.25 -15.38 12.60
CA ASN A 134 16.42 -16.50 12.15
C ASN A 134 15.17 -16.05 11.39
N GLU A 135 14.76 -14.80 11.58
CA GLU A 135 13.59 -14.21 10.96
C GLU A 135 13.98 -12.90 10.27
N VAL A 136 13.20 -12.53 9.25
CA VAL A 136 13.23 -11.17 8.71
C VAL A 136 11.89 -10.51 8.96
N TYR A 137 11.92 -9.20 9.17
CA TYR A 137 10.73 -8.38 9.21
C TYR A 137 10.36 -7.88 7.81
N GLY A 138 9.12 -7.45 7.62
CA GLY A 138 8.66 -7.02 6.29
C GLY A 138 7.19 -6.64 6.25
N PHE A 139 6.70 -6.43 5.03
CA PHE A 139 5.29 -6.13 4.76
C PHE A 139 4.51 -7.43 4.60
N TYR A 140 3.47 -7.59 5.40
CA TYR A 140 2.50 -8.68 5.30
C TYR A 140 1.24 -8.17 4.60
N VAL A 141 1.11 -8.53 3.33
CA VAL A 141 0.04 -8.04 2.45
C VAL A 141 -1.08 -9.08 2.40
N GLN A 142 -2.29 -8.69 2.79
CA GLN A 142 -3.48 -9.55 2.81
C GLN A 142 -4.67 -8.76 2.27
N ASP A 143 -5.15 -9.14 1.08
CA ASP A 143 -6.24 -8.43 0.37
C ASP A 143 -5.93 -6.93 0.19
N ALA A 144 -4.67 -6.64 -0.10
CA ALA A 144 -4.11 -5.30 -0.03
C ALA A 144 -3.16 -5.03 -1.18
N SER A 145 -2.84 -3.75 -1.37
CA SER A 145 -1.82 -3.33 -2.31
C SER A 145 -0.83 -2.41 -1.63
N VAL A 146 0.45 -2.62 -1.95
CA VAL A 146 1.54 -1.73 -1.55
C VAL A 146 2.26 -1.27 -2.81
N SER A 147 2.51 0.04 -2.91
CA SER A 147 3.31 0.62 -3.98
C SER A 147 4.45 1.44 -3.42
N PHE A 148 5.59 1.34 -4.08
CA PHE A 148 6.81 2.07 -3.76
C PHE A 148 7.14 2.97 -4.93
N VAL A 149 7.34 4.26 -4.66
CA VAL A 149 7.58 5.26 -5.71
C VAL A 149 8.74 6.14 -5.28
N TYR A 150 9.79 6.19 -6.12
CA TYR A 150 10.92 7.09 -5.91
C TYR A 150 11.72 6.87 -4.62
N CYS A 151 11.80 5.63 -4.15
CA CYS A 151 12.61 5.23 -2.98
C CYS A 151 13.65 4.17 -3.34
N ALA A 152 14.60 3.96 -2.44
CA ALA A 152 15.46 2.78 -2.45
C ALA A 152 14.86 1.69 -1.55
N LEU A 153 15.03 0.44 -1.94
CA LEU A 153 14.49 -0.75 -1.30
C LEU A 153 15.65 -1.73 -1.08
N GLU A 154 15.91 -2.12 0.16
CA GLU A 154 16.99 -3.04 0.51
C GLU A 154 16.44 -4.27 1.20
N THR A 155 16.71 -5.46 0.64
CA THR A 155 16.40 -6.74 1.31
C THR A 155 17.55 -7.16 2.22
N ALA A 156 17.24 -7.98 3.22
CA ALA A 156 18.19 -8.34 4.27
C ALA A 156 19.32 -9.25 3.75
N THR A 157 20.46 -9.18 4.44
CA THR A 157 21.61 -10.07 4.26
C THR A 157 22.07 -10.51 5.66
N PRO A 158 21.72 -11.72 6.12
CA PRO A 158 22.26 -12.27 7.36
C PRO A 158 23.77 -12.40 7.29
N ALA A 159 24.43 -12.36 8.44
CA ALA A 159 25.86 -12.59 8.55
C ALA A 159 26.19 -14.05 8.19
N ASP A 160 25.35 -14.99 8.62
CA ASP A 160 25.44 -16.40 8.22
C ASP A 160 24.66 -16.64 6.91
N LEU A 161 25.39 -17.04 5.89
CA LEU A 161 24.85 -17.31 4.58
C LEU A 161 24.30 -18.75 4.45
N GLU A 162 24.44 -19.62 5.44
CA GLU A 162 23.91 -20.99 5.38
C GLU A 162 22.41 -21.03 5.67
N THR A 163 21.92 -20.21 6.61
CA THR A 163 20.50 -20.13 6.98
C THR A 163 19.88 -18.84 6.49
N VAL A 164 19.41 -18.83 5.24
CA VAL A 164 18.68 -17.66 4.70
C VAL A 164 17.21 -17.76 5.11
N PRO A 165 16.66 -16.78 5.86
CA PRO A 165 15.24 -16.73 6.14
C PRO A 165 14.46 -16.80 4.84
N SER A 166 13.45 -17.68 4.79
CA SER A 166 12.70 -17.90 3.56
C SER A 166 11.89 -16.67 3.14
N ASP A 167 11.60 -15.77 4.08
CA ASP A 167 10.76 -14.60 3.89
C ASP A 167 11.42 -13.46 3.11
N GLY A 168 10.57 -12.65 2.47
CA GLY A 168 10.97 -11.51 1.67
C GLY A 168 10.53 -10.18 2.27
N LEU A 169 11.03 -9.07 1.71
CA LEU A 169 10.66 -7.72 2.14
C LEU A 169 9.15 -7.50 2.05
N VAL A 170 8.52 -7.99 0.98
CA VAL A 170 7.07 -8.11 0.87
C VAL A 170 6.70 -9.58 0.86
N ARG A 171 5.80 -9.96 1.76
CA ARG A 171 5.26 -11.31 1.81
C ARG A 171 3.75 -11.29 1.95
N ARG A 172 3.15 -12.36 1.46
CA ARG A 172 1.71 -12.58 1.57
C ARG A 172 1.40 -13.50 2.74
N ILE A 173 0.25 -13.31 3.38
CA ILE A 173 -0.38 -14.35 4.22
C ILE A 173 -1.65 -14.82 3.51
N ASP A 174 -1.92 -16.12 3.56
CA ASP A 174 -3.22 -16.74 3.27
C ASP A 174 -3.82 -16.61 1.85
N MET A 175 -5.14 -16.82 1.74
CA MET A 175 -5.94 -17.13 0.55
C MET A 175 -6.41 -15.88 -0.22
N MET A 176 -5.79 -14.71 -0.02
CA MET A 176 -6.21 -13.46 -0.66
C MET A 176 -5.15 -12.88 -1.59
N GLY A 177 -5.57 -12.03 -2.53
CA GLY A 177 -4.66 -11.40 -3.49
C GLY A 177 -3.73 -10.37 -2.83
N ALA A 178 -2.58 -10.13 -3.46
CA ALA A 178 -1.66 -9.04 -3.11
C ALA A 178 -1.15 -8.37 -4.38
N LEU A 179 -1.13 -7.04 -4.41
CA LEU A 179 -0.54 -6.24 -5.48
C LEU A 179 0.65 -5.45 -4.94
N VAL A 180 1.79 -5.60 -5.61
CA VAL A 180 3.04 -4.94 -5.28
C VAL A 180 3.49 -4.13 -6.49
N GLY A 181 3.48 -2.81 -6.35
CA GLY A 181 3.97 -1.89 -7.38
C GLY A 181 5.31 -1.29 -6.99
N VAL A 182 6.26 -1.26 -7.92
CA VAL A 182 7.55 -0.61 -7.75
C VAL A 182 7.81 0.30 -8.93
N LEU A 183 7.90 1.61 -8.67
CA LEU A 183 7.98 2.63 -9.71
C LEU A 183 9.17 3.54 -9.45
N PHE A 184 10.13 3.49 -10.37
CA PHE A 184 11.32 4.34 -10.35
C PHE A 184 12.10 4.25 -9.03
N CYS A 185 12.28 3.02 -8.54
CA CYS A 185 13.00 2.72 -7.33
C CYS A 185 14.40 2.18 -7.64
N ASP A 186 15.28 2.19 -6.63
CA ASP A 186 16.49 1.37 -6.64
C ASP A 186 16.25 0.18 -5.72
N ILE A 187 16.43 -1.03 -6.22
CA ILE A 187 16.23 -2.26 -5.48
C ILE A 187 17.58 -2.93 -5.30
N THR A 188 18.06 -3.02 -4.06
CA THR A 188 19.25 -3.80 -3.70
C THR A 188 18.81 -5.12 -3.09
N LEU A 189 19.02 -6.20 -3.84
CA LEU A 189 18.76 -7.55 -3.37
C LEU A 189 19.92 -8.03 -2.50
N GLY A 190 19.62 -8.23 -1.22
CA GLY A 190 20.40 -9.03 -0.29
C GLY A 190 20.31 -10.52 -0.57
N THR A 191 20.36 -11.33 0.48
CA THR A 191 20.18 -12.78 0.36
C THR A 191 18.72 -13.18 0.39
N THR A 192 17.87 -12.39 1.06
CA THR A 192 16.42 -12.60 1.08
C THR A 192 15.74 -12.06 -0.18
N SER A 193 14.56 -12.60 -0.47
CA SER A 193 13.80 -12.21 -1.66
C SER A 193 13.16 -10.82 -1.49
N PHE A 194 12.96 -10.08 -2.57
CA PHE A 194 12.16 -8.85 -2.52
C PHE A 194 10.70 -9.19 -2.26
N VAL A 195 10.12 -10.08 -3.08
CA VAL A 195 8.81 -10.63 -2.82
C VAL A 195 8.89 -12.14 -2.61
N ASN A 196 8.45 -12.59 -1.44
CA ASN A 196 8.31 -14.02 -1.13
C ASN A 196 6.84 -14.43 -0.99
N ARG A 197 6.54 -15.65 -1.44
CA ARG A 197 5.25 -16.29 -1.24
C ARG A 197 5.36 -17.39 -0.20
N SER A 198 4.74 -17.18 0.96
CA SER A 198 4.86 -18.06 2.13
C SER A 198 4.05 -19.36 2.04
N SER A 199 2.87 -19.40 1.39
CA SER A 199 2.06 -20.60 1.05
C SER A 199 0.64 -20.20 0.59
N GLY A 200 -0.20 -21.13 0.09
CA GLY A 200 -1.65 -20.93 -0.17
C GLY A 200 -2.04 -20.58 -1.62
N THR A 201 -3.33 -20.66 -1.99
CA THR A 201 -3.79 -20.73 -3.41
C THR A 201 -3.97 -19.40 -4.16
N ALA A 202 -3.97 -18.24 -3.49
CA ALA A 202 -4.21 -16.98 -4.19
C ALA A 202 -3.06 -16.58 -5.14
N SER A 203 -3.27 -15.60 -6.01
CA SER A 203 -2.22 -14.99 -6.83
C SER A 203 -1.53 -13.84 -6.09
N MET A 204 -0.37 -13.45 -6.59
CA MET A 204 0.31 -12.22 -6.23
C MET A 204 0.76 -11.54 -7.51
N TRP A 205 0.60 -10.22 -7.58
CA TRP A 205 1.00 -9.42 -8.71
C TRP A 205 2.16 -8.52 -8.31
N LEU A 206 3.31 -8.71 -8.98
CA LEU A 206 4.44 -7.80 -8.89
C LEU A 206 4.56 -7.02 -10.21
N GLN A 207 4.54 -5.69 -10.11
CA GLN A 207 4.81 -4.79 -11.23
C GLN A 207 6.02 -3.92 -10.91
N ILE A 208 7.02 -3.90 -11.79
CA ILE A 208 8.23 -3.10 -11.65
C ILE A 208 8.43 -2.23 -12.89
N TYR A 209 8.51 -0.92 -12.71
CA TYR A 209 8.69 0.04 -13.80
C TYR A 209 9.82 1.03 -13.52
N GLY A 210 10.65 1.31 -14.52
CA GLY A 210 11.61 2.42 -14.45
C GLY A 210 12.67 2.28 -13.35
N SER A 211 12.89 1.09 -12.82
CA SER A 211 13.66 0.85 -11.60
C SER A 211 15.04 0.24 -11.88
N THR A 212 16.00 0.52 -11.01
CA THR A 212 17.33 -0.11 -11.05
C THR A 212 17.35 -1.28 -10.09
N ILE A 213 17.86 -2.43 -10.51
CA ILE A 213 17.98 -3.62 -9.66
C ILE A 213 19.46 -4.00 -9.56
N THR A 214 19.94 -4.20 -8.34
CA THR A 214 21.29 -4.65 -8.02
C THR A 214 21.25 -5.84 -7.06
N ARG A 215 22.38 -6.55 -6.93
CA ARG A 215 22.59 -7.58 -5.91
C ARG A 215 23.76 -7.17 -5.04
N SER A 216 23.59 -7.23 -3.72
CA SER A 216 24.71 -7.10 -2.79
C SER A 216 25.52 -8.40 -2.69
N THR A 217 24.89 -9.55 -2.98
CA THR A 217 25.52 -10.87 -2.96
C THR A 217 25.23 -11.63 -4.25
N ALA A 218 26.28 -12.04 -4.96
CA ALA A 218 26.15 -12.76 -6.23
C ALA A 218 25.38 -14.09 -6.06
N GLY A 219 24.45 -14.37 -6.98
CA GLY A 219 23.67 -15.61 -7.00
C GLY A 219 22.64 -15.78 -5.88
N ARG A 220 22.44 -14.76 -5.03
CA ARG A 220 21.48 -14.78 -3.92
C ARG A 220 20.46 -13.65 -4.03
N GLY A 221 19.33 -13.84 -3.35
CA GLY A 221 18.18 -12.93 -3.46
C GLY A 221 17.52 -12.97 -4.84
N VAL A 222 16.19 -12.94 -4.86
CA VAL A 222 15.40 -12.87 -6.08
C VAL A 222 14.35 -11.77 -5.96
N LEU A 223 13.91 -11.21 -7.08
CA LEU A 223 12.78 -10.27 -7.10
C LEU A 223 11.49 -10.96 -6.68
N LEU A 224 11.30 -12.19 -7.16
CA LEU A 224 10.10 -12.95 -6.95
C LEU A 224 10.43 -14.42 -6.72
N ASN A 225 10.05 -14.94 -5.55
CA ASN A 225 10.02 -16.37 -5.29
C ASN A 225 8.59 -16.92 -5.52
N ALA A 226 8.42 -17.69 -6.61
CA ALA A 226 7.15 -18.23 -7.07
C ALA A 226 7.01 -19.76 -6.88
N ALA A 227 7.88 -20.38 -6.06
CA ALA A 227 8.06 -21.85 -5.98
C ALA A 227 6.78 -22.68 -5.82
N GLN A 228 5.77 -22.14 -5.16
CA GLN A 228 4.60 -22.93 -4.81
C GLN A 228 3.39 -22.70 -5.72
N GLN A 229 3.26 -21.57 -6.41
CA GLN A 229 1.95 -21.09 -6.89
C GLN A 229 2.02 -20.03 -8.02
N PRO A 230 0.91 -19.76 -8.74
CA PRO A 230 0.90 -18.78 -9.84
C PRO A 230 1.18 -17.34 -9.39
N ALA A 231 2.09 -16.66 -10.08
CA ALA A 231 2.34 -15.23 -9.91
C ALA A 231 2.12 -14.48 -11.23
N ILE A 232 1.74 -13.21 -11.12
CA ILE A 232 1.69 -12.29 -12.27
C ILE A 232 2.88 -11.35 -12.13
N PHE A 233 3.68 -11.24 -13.17
CA PHE A 233 4.88 -10.41 -13.18
C PHE A 233 4.90 -9.49 -14.39
N GLY A 234 4.84 -8.18 -14.13
CA GLY A 234 5.00 -7.14 -15.14
C GLY A 234 6.30 -6.36 -14.91
N ALA A 235 7.09 -6.18 -15.96
CA ALA A 235 8.33 -5.42 -15.89
C ALA A 235 8.51 -4.57 -17.15
N SER A 236 8.96 -3.32 -17.01
CA SER A 236 9.29 -2.46 -18.15
C SER A 236 10.27 -1.36 -17.75
N ASN A 237 11.19 -0.99 -18.65
CA ASN A 237 12.15 0.09 -18.47
C ASN A 237 13.03 -0.04 -17.22
N ASN A 238 13.36 -1.26 -16.81
CA ASN A 238 14.23 -1.49 -15.65
C ASN A 238 15.68 -1.72 -16.08
N VAL A 239 16.63 -1.35 -15.22
CA VAL A 239 18.04 -1.69 -15.35
C VAL A 239 18.31 -2.92 -14.48
N LEU A 240 18.79 -4.00 -15.09
CA LEU A 240 19.14 -5.24 -14.39
C LEU A 240 20.65 -5.26 -14.07
N PRO A 241 21.09 -6.12 -13.12
CA PRO A 241 22.51 -6.37 -12.93
C PRO A 241 23.13 -6.89 -14.24
N GLU A 242 24.39 -6.55 -14.48
CA GLU A 242 25.10 -6.93 -15.70
C GLU A 242 25.06 -8.45 -15.94
N GLY A 243 24.71 -8.85 -17.16
CA GLY A 243 24.63 -10.25 -17.57
C GLY A 243 23.42 -11.02 -17.04
N LEU A 244 22.52 -10.41 -16.27
CA LEU A 244 21.34 -11.07 -15.73
C LEU A 244 20.07 -10.77 -16.54
N THR A 245 19.20 -11.77 -16.58
CA THR A 245 17.83 -11.72 -17.09
C THR A 245 16.83 -11.77 -15.95
N TYR A 246 15.54 -11.52 -16.23
CA TYR A 246 14.50 -11.68 -15.21
C TYR A 246 14.37 -13.12 -14.69
N SER A 247 14.65 -14.14 -15.51
CA SER A 247 14.67 -15.53 -15.05
C SER A 247 15.74 -15.77 -13.98
N ASP A 248 16.90 -15.10 -14.06
CA ASP A 248 17.95 -15.18 -13.05
C ASP A 248 17.57 -14.49 -11.73
N LEU A 249 16.55 -13.64 -11.78
CA LEU A 249 16.00 -12.88 -10.65
C LEU A 249 14.68 -13.46 -10.16
N MET A 250 14.32 -14.67 -10.56
CA MET A 250 13.12 -15.38 -10.10
C MET A 250 13.50 -16.76 -9.57
N ALA A 251 12.88 -17.15 -8.46
CA ALA A 251 12.99 -18.51 -7.94
C ALA A 251 11.67 -19.26 -8.12
N GLY A 252 11.78 -20.58 -8.26
CA GLY A 252 10.61 -21.44 -8.20
C GLY A 252 9.71 -21.40 -9.44
N LEU A 253 10.29 -21.07 -10.60
CA LEU A 253 9.63 -21.21 -11.88
C LEU A 253 9.37 -22.70 -12.15
N LYS A 254 8.13 -23.03 -12.53
CA LYS A 254 7.72 -24.36 -12.97
C LYS A 254 7.65 -24.36 -14.48
N THR A 255 8.32 -25.33 -15.08
CA THR A 255 8.36 -25.55 -16.52
C THR A 255 7.58 -26.79 -16.89
N ASP A 256 6.92 -26.77 -18.05
CA ASP A 256 6.36 -27.98 -18.63
C ASP A 256 7.46 -28.88 -19.22
N ALA A 257 7.09 -30.01 -19.81
CA ALA A 257 8.03 -30.95 -20.43
C ALA A 257 8.85 -30.34 -21.58
N THR A 258 8.44 -29.19 -22.11
CA THR A 258 9.15 -28.45 -23.18
C THR A 258 10.09 -27.38 -22.64
N GLY A 259 10.13 -27.18 -21.32
CA GLY A 259 10.91 -26.12 -20.68
C GLY A 259 10.16 -24.77 -20.59
N ARG A 260 8.89 -24.69 -20.99
CA ARG A 260 8.11 -23.45 -20.94
C ARG A 260 7.59 -23.18 -19.53
N VAL A 261 7.86 -21.98 -19.01
CA VAL A 261 7.35 -21.51 -17.71
C VAL A 261 5.82 -21.34 -17.76
N TYR A 262 5.10 -21.88 -16.78
CA TYR A 262 3.62 -21.81 -16.73
C TYR A 262 3.04 -21.30 -15.40
N ASN A 263 3.84 -21.19 -14.33
CA ASN A 263 3.39 -20.64 -13.04
C ASN A 263 3.68 -19.14 -12.89
N VAL A 264 4.21 -18.50 -13.93
CA VAL A 264 4.36 -17.06 -13.99
C VAL A 264 3.72 -16.58 -15.29
N LEU A 265 2.67 -15.76 -15.14
CA LEU A 265 2.13 -15.00 -16.26
C LEU A 265 2.95 -13.72 -16.36
N SER A 266 3.92 -13.70 -17.27
CA SER A 266 4.71 -12.52 -17.55
C SER A 266 4.22 -11.82 -18.81
N SER A 267 4.19 -10.49 -18.79
CA SER A 267 3.83 -9.65 -19.94
C SER A 267 5.05 -9.15 -20.73
N THR A 268 6.24 -9.70 -20.52
CA THR A 268 7.41 -9.29 -21.29
C THR A 268 7.39 -10.03 -22.64
N GLU A 269 6.97 -9.33 -23.70
CA GLU A 269 7.49 -9.68 -25.02
C GLU A 269 9.02 -9.61 -24.95
N LEU A 270 9.65 -10.72 -25.37
CA LEU A 270 11.09 -10.96 -25.40
C LEU A 270 11.82 -10.02 -26.36
#